data_AF-A0A383EN62-F1
#
_entry.id   AF-A0A383EN62-F1
#
_cell.length_a   1.000
_cell.length_b   1.000
_cell.length_c   1.000
_cell.angle_alpha   90.00
_cell.angle_beta   90.00
_cell.angle_gamma   90.00
#
_symmetry.space_group_name_H-M   'P 1'
#
loop_
_entity.id
_entity.type
_entity.pdbx_description
1 polymer ?
#
loop_
_entity_poly.entity_id
_entity_poly.type
_entity_poly.pdbx_seq_one_letter_code
_entity_poly.pdbx_strand_id
1 'polypeptide(L)' 'MNVELLTAGVGRAILYLHGVLHIQEDPLLVALSQRNRLLAPMLPGYGNSTGGGQVTD' A
#
# COMPACT_ATOMS: atom_id res chain seq x y z
N MET A 1 8.56 1.35 -15.21
CA MET A 1 7.28 1.18 -14.48
C MET A 1 7.63 1.18 -13.02
N ASN A 2 7.04 2.10 -12.25
CA ASN A 2 7.38 2.33 -10.84
C ASN A 2 6.10 2.22 -10.00
N VAL A 3 6.21 1.66 -8.80
CA VAL A 3 5.11 1.61 -7.82
C VAL A 3 5.66 2.06 -6.49
N GLU A 4 5.21 3.22 -6.02
CA GLU A 4 5.50 3.66 -4.67
C GLU A 4 4.72 2.80 -3.69
N LEU A 5 5.40 2.28 -2.69
CA LEU A 5 4.83 1.30 -1.77
C LEU A 5 5.02 1.77 -0.34
N LEU A 6 3.92 1.96 0.37
CA LEU A 6 3.94 2.11 1.81
C LEU A 6 3.89 0.73 2.46
N THR A 7 4.86 0.47 3.34
CA THR A 7 4.94 -0.79 4.09
C THR A 7 4.96 -0.53 5.59
N ALA A 8 4.22 -1.32 6.36
CA ALA A 8 4.21 -1.23 7.81
C ALA A 8 3.97 -2.58 8.47
N GLY A 9 4.47 -2.75 9.69
CA GLY A 9 4.27 -3.99 10.46
C GLY A 9 5.08 -5.18 9.94
N VAL A 10 4.85 -6.33 10.57
CA VAL A 10 5.48 -7.61 10.25
C VAL A 10 4.45 -8.74 10.36
N GLY A 11 4.74 -9.90 9.77
CA GLY A 11 3.84 -11.06 9.78
C GLY A 11 3.18 -11.29 8.41
N ARG A 12 1.96 -11.84 8.40
CA ARG A 12 1.25 -12.19 7.16
C ARG A 12 1.03 -10.95 6.28
N ALA A 13 1.36 -11.05 5.00
CA ALA A 13 1.17 -9.95 4.05
C ALA A 13 -0.32 -9.67 3.80
N ILE A 14 -0.69 -8.38 3.80
CA ILE A 14 -2.01 -7.89 3.39
C ILE A 14 -1.81 -6.75 2.40
N LEU A 15 -2.47 -6.85 1.25
CA LEU A 15 -2.51 -5.81 0.23
C LEU A 15 -3.72 -4.90 0.43
N TYR A 16 -3.48 -3.60 0.60
CA TYR A 16 -4.52 -2.57 0.64
C TYR A 16 -4.47 -1.71 -0.63
N LEU A 17 -5.60 -1.58 -1.31
CA LEU A 17 -5.72 -0.76 -2.52
C LEU A 17 -6.65 0.41 -2.24
N HIS A 18 -6.13 1.64 -2.39
CA HIS A 18 -6.91 2.84 -2.18
C HIS A 18 -7.89 3.09 -3.34
N GLY A 19 -8.95 3.85 -3.07
CA GLY A 19 -9.90 4.30 -4.09
C GLY A 19 -9.45 5.58 -4.79
N VAL A 20 -10.40 6.41 -5.21
CA VAL A 20 -10.11 7.69 -5.89
C VAL A 20 -9.36 8.70 -5.01
N LEU A 21 -9.46 8.54 -3.69
CA LEU A 21 -8.72 9.31 -2.70
C LEU A 21 -7.42 8.55 -2.41
N HIS A 22 -6.29 9.25 -2.53
CA HIS A 22 -4.93 8.79 -2.21
C HIS A 22 -4.88 8.08 -0.84
N ILE A 23 -3.85 7.27 -0.58
CA ILE A 23 -3.51 6.82 0.78
C ILE A 23 -3.30 8.03 1.70
N GLN A 24 -4.18 8.18 2.69
CA GLN A 24 -4.02 9.10 3.83
C GLN A 24 -3.71 8.28 5.08
N GLU A 25 -3.24 8.94 6.15
CA GLU A 25 -3.16 8.30 7.46
C GLU A 25 -4.56 7.85 7.88
N ASP A 26 -4.80 6.54 7.75
CA ASP A 26 -6.08 5.91 8.05
C ASP A 26 -5.90 5.03 9.30
N PRO A 27 -6.70 5.27 10.37
CA PRO A 27 -6.69 4.43 11.57
C PRO A 27 -6.82 2.93 11.28
N LEU A 28 -7.50 2.55 10.19
CA LEU A 28 -7.58 1.17 9.74
C LEU A 28 -6.22 0.60 9.35
N LEU A 29 -5.40 1.34 8.60
CA LEU A 29 -4.07 0.89 8.16
C LEU A 29 -3.13 0.72 9.36
N VAL A 30 -3.22 1.64 10.34
CA VAL A 30 -2.50 1.52 11.60
C VAL A 30 -2.88 0.23 12.31
N ALA A 31 -4.18 -0.02 12.50
CA ALA A 31 -4.66 -1.22 13.18
C ALA A 31 -4.27 -2.52 12.45
N LEU A 32 -4.34 -2.54 11.11
CA LEU A 32 -3.93 -3.69 10.31
C LEU A 32 -2.44 -4.00 10.44
N SER A 33 -1.60 -2.96 10.49
CA SER A 33 -0.13 -3.09 10.60
C SER A 33 0.34 -3.64 11.95
N GLN A 34 -0.49 -3.58 13.00
CA GLN A 34 -0.12 -4.09 14.32
C GLN A 34 0.04 -5.61 14.35
N ARG A 35 -0.57 -6.34 13.41
CA ARG A 35 -0.56 -7.82 13.38
C ARG A 35 -0.20 -8.41 12.02
N ASN A 36 -0.07 -7.59 11.00
CA ASN A 36 0.17 -8.01 9.63
C ASN A 36 1.24 -7.13 9.00
N ARG A 37 1.92 -7.67 7.99
CA ARG A 37 2.75 -6.86 7.11
C ARG A 37 1.83 -6.20 6.08
N LEU A 38 1.61 -4.91 6.23
CA LEU A 38 0.79 -4.12 5.32
C LEU A 38 1.61 -3.73 4.10
N LEU A 39 1.05 -3.95 2.91
CA LEU A 39 1.54 -3.48 1.62
C LEU A 39 0.46 -2.56 1.03
N ALA A 40 0.75 -1.27 0.90
CA ALA A 40 -0.21 -0.29 0.39
C ALA A 40 0.43 0.52 -0.76
N PRO A 41 0.31 0.04 -2.01
CA PRO A 41 0.86 0.74 -3.15
C PRO A 41 0.05 1.97 -3.53
N MET A 42 0.74 2.98 -4.03
CA MET A 42 0.14 4.05 -4.80
C MET A 42 -0.28 3.50 -6.17
N LEU A 43 -1.57 3.59 -6.48
CA LEU A 43 -2.09 3.10 -7.75
C LEU A 43 -1.57 3.92 -8.93
N PRO A 44 -1.45 3.34 -10.14
CA PRO A 44 -1.02 4.06 -11.33
C PRO A 44 -1.88 5.31 -11.57
N GLY A 45 -1.21 6.45 -11.83
CA GLY A 45 -1.88 7.75 -11.94
C GLY A 45 -1.91 8.55 -10.64
N TYR A 46 -1.41 7.99 -9.52
CA TYR A 46 -1.21 8.68 -8.25
C TYR A 46 0.28 8.68 -7.85
N GLY A 47 0.72 9.74 -7.16
CA GLY A 47 2.11 9.90 -6.74
C GLY A 47 3.08 9.83 -7.92
N ASN A 48 4.19 9.10 -7.76
CA ASN A 48 5.12 8.76 -8.85
C ASN A 48 4.89 7.35 -9.43
N SER A 49 3.72 6.76 -9.19
CA SER A 49 3.42 5.40 -9.66
C SER A 49 2.96 5.40 -11.12
N THR A 50 3.63 4.59 -11.93
CA THR A 50 3.48 4.55 -13.39
C THR A 50 3.36 3.11 -13.90
N GLY A 51 2.33 2.84 -14.72
CA GLY A 51 2.17 1.58 -15.46
C GLY A 51 1.95 0.34 -14.59
N GLY A 52 2.35 -0.84 -15.08
CA GLY A 52 2.06 -2.16 -14.50
C GLY A 52 3.22 -2.80 -13.72
N GLY A 53 3.79 -2.09 -12.74
CA GLY A 53 4.79 -2.68 -11.84
C GLY A 53 4.20 -3.76 -10.93
N GLN A 54 5.03 -4.70 -10.48
CA GLN A 54 4.62 -5.77 -9.56
C GLN A 54 4.98 -5.45 -8.11
N VAL A 55 4.02 -5.67 -7.21
CA VAL A 55 4.26 -5.69 -5.76
C VAL A 55 4.38 -7.15 -5.34
N THR A 56 5.43 -7.48 -4.59
CA THR A 56 5.68 -8.82 -4.06
C THR A 56 5.72 -8.77 -2.54
N ASP A 57 5.38 -9.90 -1.92
CA ASP A 57 5.61 -10.18 -0.50
C ASP A 57 7.11 -10.38 -0.26
#